data_AF-A0AAU4FHU1-F1
#
_entry.id   AF-A0AAU4FHU1-F1
#
_cell.length_a   1.000
_cell.length_b   1.000
_cell.length_c   1.000
_cell.angle_alpha   90.00
_cell.angle_beta   90.00
_cell.angle_gamma   90.00
#
_symmetry.space_group_name_H-M   'P 1'
#
loop_
_entity.id
_entity.type
_entity.pdbx_description
1 polymer ?
#
loop_
_entity_poly.entity_id
_entity_poly.type
_entity_poly.pdbx_seq_one_letter_code
_entity_poly.pdbx_strand_id
1 'polypeptide(L)'
;MSGRRSLIWLGLTPEPERELPPAVASLRTGQGAMPAPQGVAAERRRVEALILHGTQRGWLRYLAEVTSLVTAVAEGTARGDPREALLAAEVVLDHHRMLIGLPGTGYGRTAADRRALESAVRTLRAAPPDGDRR
;
A
#
# COMPACT_ATOMS: atom_id res chain seq x y z
N MET A 1 27.87 19.63 -5.18
CA MET A 1 27.81 18.26 -4.64
C MET A 1 26.54 17.58 -5.16
N SER A 2 26.62 16.90 -6.31
CA SER A 2 25.48 16.18 -6.89
C SER A 2 25.22 14.92 -6.07
N GLY A 3 24.30 15.00 -5.10
CA GLY A 3 23.77 13.83 -4.43
C GLY A 3 23.11 12.93 -5.46
N ARG A 4 23.76 11.82 -5.83
CA ARG A 4 23.13 10.78 -6.66
C ARG A 4 21.78 10.45 -6.02
N ARG A 5 20.69 10.73 -6.74
CA ARG A 5 19.36 10.23 -6.41
C ARG A 5 19.47 8.71 -6.41
N SER A 6 19.59 8.11 -5.22
CA SER A 6 19.62 6.66 -5.09
C SER A 6 18.26 6.14 -5.53
N LEU A 7 18.21 5.50 -6.70
CA LEU A 7 17.02 4.83 -7.25
C LEU A 7 16.95 3.36 -6.79
N ILE A 8 17.78 2.96 -5.81
CA ILE A 8 17.82 1.58 -5.30
C ILE A 8 16.44 1.14 -4.76
N TRP A 9 15.62 2.08 -4.30
CA TRP A 9 14.24 1.81 -3.88
C TRP A 9 13.28 1.48 -5.04
N LEU A 10 13.59 1.87 -6.28
CA LEU A 10 12.84 1.49 -7.50
C LEU A 10 13.24 0.13 -8.06
N GLY A 11 14.36 -0.45 -7.60
CA GLY A 11 14.72 -1.83 -7.96
C GLY A 11 13.86 -2.89 -7.26
N LEU A 12 12.99 -2.46 -6.33
CA LEU A 12 12.18 -3.30 -5.44
C LEU A 12 10.66 -3.16 -5.70
N THR A 13 10.24 -2.63 -6.85
CA THR A 13 8.88 -2.08 -7.06
C THR A 13 7.97 -2.74 -8.13
N PRO A 14 8.28 -3.86 -8.82
CA PRO A 14 7.39 -4.33 -9.87
C PRO A 14 6.00 -4.75 -9.35
N GLU A 15 5.92 -5.26 -8.12
CA GLU A 15 4.64 -5.67 -7.50
C GLU A 15 3.82 -4.47 -7.01
N PRO A 16 4.37 -3.54 -6.18
CA PRO A 16 3.66 -2.32 -5.80
C PRO A 16 3.12 -1.50 -6.98
N GLU A 17 3.88 -1.42 -8.08
CA GLU A 17 3.49 -0.70 -9.29
C GLU A 17 2.29 -1.30 -10.01
N ARG A 18 2.19 -2.63 -10.00
CA ARG A 18 1.17 -3.36 -10.75
C ARG A 18 -0.10 -3.55 -9.93
N GLU A 19 0.04 -3.82 -8.64
CA GLU A 19 -1.05 -4.33 -7.80
C GLU A 19 -1.69 -3.26 -6.91
N LEU A 20 -0.94 -2.25 -6.46
CA LEU A 20 -1.52 -1.19 -5.62
C LEU A 20 -2.52 -0.29 -6.34
N PRO A 21 -2.31 0.15 -7.60
CA PRO A 21 -3.25 1.11 -8.21
C PRO A 21 -4.72 0.66 -8.23
N PRO A 22 -5.07 -0.59 -8.62
CA PRO A 22 -6.46 -1.05 -8.55
C PRO A 22 -6.94 -1.18 -7.10
N ALA A 23 -6.18 -1.81 -6.21
CA ALA A 23 -6.58 -2.03 -4.82
C ALA A 23 -6.79 -0.71 -4.07
N VAL A 24 -5.85 0.22 -4.18
CA VAL A 24 -5.93 1.55 -3.53
C VAL A 24 -7.07 2.38 -4.10
N ALA A 25 -7.34 2.30 -5.41
CA ALA A 25 -8.49 2.97 -6.00
C ALA A 25 -9.81 2.47 -5.39
N SER A 26 -9.97 1.15 -5.21
CA SER A 26 -11.14 0.55 -4.53
C SER A 26 -11.26 1.00 -3.07
N LEU A 27 -10.14 0.98 -2.33
CA LEU A 27 -10.11 1.39 -0.93
C LEU A 27 -10.46 2.88 -0.75
N ARG A 28 -9.99 3.75 -1.66
CA ARG A 28 -10.27 5.20 -1.59
C ARG A 28 -11.72 5.55 -1.89
N THR A 29 -12.40 4.78 -2.75
CA THR A 29 -13.83 4.98 -3.02
C THR A 29 -14.72 4.30 -1.98
N GLY A 30 -14.16 3.39 -1.17
CA GLY A 30 -14.90 2.58 -0.21
C GLY A 30 -15.92 1.64 -0.85
N GLN A 31 -15.76 1.34 -2.14
CA GLN A 31 -16.64 0.46 -2.90
C GLN A 31 -16.01 -0.94 -2.95
N GLY A 32 -16.80 -1.97 -2.60
CA GLY A 32 -16.44 -3.38 -2.80
C GLY A 32 -16.71 -3.89 -4.22
N ALA A 33 -17.04 -3.00 -5.15
CA ALA A 33 -17.22 -3.29 -6.57
C ALA A 33 -16.04 -2.69 -7.36
N MET A 34 -15.74 -3.31 -8.51
CA MET A 34 -14.64 -2.91 -9.41
C MET A 34 -14.45 -1.38 -9.45
N PRO A 35 -13.24 -0.88 -9.13
CA PRO A 35 -13.00 0.55 -9.09
C PRO A 35 -13.24 1.15 -10.47
N ALA A 36 -13.84 2.34 -10.52
CA ALA A 36 -14.05 3.03 -11.78
C ALA A 36 -12.72 3.15 -12.55
N PRO A 37 -12.67 2.86 -13.86
CA PRO A 37 -11.43 2.90 -14.64
C PRO A 37 -10.67 4.23 -14.51
N GLN A 38 -11.40 5.33 -14.32
CA GLN A 38 -10.84 6.67 -14.08
C GLN A 38 -10.08 6.76 -12.75
N GLY A 39 -10.57 6.12 -11.69
CA GLY A 39 -9.90 6.07 -10.39
C GLY A 39 -8.61 5.26 -10.45
N VAL A 40 -8.64 4.10 -11.11
CA VAL A 40 -7.44 3.29 -11.34
C VAL A 40 -6.41 4.05 -12.18
N ALA A 41 -6.85 4.74 -13.24
CA ALA A 41 -5.95 5.55 -14.07
C ALA A 41 -5.35 6.74 -13.30
N ALA A 42 -6.12 7.38 -12.41
CA ALA A 42 -5.61 8.44 -11.55
C ALA A 42 -4.55 7.91 -10.58
N GLU A 43 -4.77 6.74 -9.96
CA GLU A 43 -3.80 6.15 -9.04
C GLU A 43 -2.53 5.67 -9.77
N ARG A 44 -2.67 5.10 -10.96
CA ARG A 44 -1.53 4.76 -11.83
C ARG A 44 -0.68 5.99 -12.14
N ARG A 45 -1.30 7.11 -12.54
CA ARG A 45 -0.57 8.37 -12.79
C ARG A 45 0.13 8.91 -11.55
N ARG A 46 -0.48 8.73 -10.37
CA ARG A 46 0.12 9.15 -9.09
C ARG A 46 1.36 8.33 -8.76
N VAL A 47 1.27 7.01 -8.91
CA VAL A 47 2.40 6.08 -8.73
C VAL A 47 3.50 6.36 -9.77
N GLU A 48 3.13 6.52 -11.04
CA GLU A 48 4.05 6.88 -12.13
C GLU A 48 4.78 8.20 -11.85
N ALA A 49 4.08 9.24 -11.43
CA ALA A 49 4.72 10.50 -11.05
C ALA A 49 5.67 10.37 -9.86
N LEU A 50 5.34 9.53 -8.86
CA LEU A 50 6.22 9.23 -7.73
C LEU A 50 7.48 8.46 -8.18
N ILE A 51 7.37 7.60 -9.19
CA ILE A 51 8.50 6.83 -9.72
C ILE A 51 9.40 7.73 -10.58
N LEU A 52 8.83 8.45 -11.53
CA LEU A 52 9.58 9.25 -12.50
C LEU A 52 10.17 10.52 -11.86
N HIS A 53 9.47 11.12 -10.90
CA HIS A 53 9.79 12.45 -10.40
C HIS A 53 9.83 12.55 -8.87
N GLY A 54 9.43 11.49 -8.17
CA GLY A 54 9.35 11.49 -6.73
C GLY A 54 10.69 11.30 -6.03
N THR A 55 10.59 11.15 -4.72
CA THR A 55 11.71 10.88 -3.83
C THR A 55 11.36 9.68 -2.98
N GLN A 56 12.37 9.01 -2.41
CA GLN A 56 12.14 7.95 -1.42
C GLN A 56 11.18 8.40 -0.30
N ARG A 57 11.28 9.67 0.15
CA ARG A 57 10.36 10.22 1.16
C ARG A 57 8.92 10.30 0.63
N GLY A 58 8.73 10.73 -0.61
CA GLY A 58 7.42 10.79 -1.26
C GLY A 58 6.81 9.40 -1.42
N TRP A 59 7.62 8.42 -1.81
CA TRP A 59 7.22 7.01 -1.90
C TRP A 59 6.84 6.42 -0.54
N LEU A 60 7.67 6.59 0.49
CA LEU A 60 7.35 6.10 1.84
C LEU A 60 6.09 6.76 2.42
N ARG A 61 5.86 8.05 2.14
CA ARG A 61 4.61 8.71 2.51
C ARG A 61 3.41 8.09 1.80
N TYR A 62 3.54 7.78 0.51
CA TYR A 62 2.48 7.08 -0.22
C TYR A 62 2.16 5.71 0.40
N LEU A 63 3.17 4.92 0.77
CA LEU A 63 2.95 3.63 1.44
C LEU A 63 2.30 3.78 2.82
N ALA A 64 2.63 4.84 3.57
CA ALA A 64 1.96 5.16 4.84
C ALA A 64 0.48 5.55 4.63
N GLU A 65 0.15 6.27 3.54
CA GLU A 65 -1.24 6.54 3.16
C GLU A 65 -1.99 5.23 2.87
N VAL A 66 -1.38 4.30 2.12
CA VAL A 66 -1.98 2.98 1.84
C VAL A 66 -2.18 2.18 3.13
N THR A 67 -1.20 2.19 4.02
CA THR A 67 -1.30 1.55 5.35
C THR A 67 -2.48 2.09 6.15
N SER A 68 -2.72 3.40 6.09
CA SER A 68 -3.87 4.03 6.77
C SER A 68 -5.22 3.57 6.18
N LEU A 69 -5.30 3.37 4.86
CA LEU A 69 -6.52 2.86 4.22
C LEU A 69 -6.80 1.40 4.63
N VAL A 70 -5.77 0.56 4.60
CA VAL A 70 -5.86 -0.86 4.97
C VAL A 70 -6.28 -1.02 6.43
N THR A 71 -5.64 -0.28 7.33
CA THR A 71 -5.94 -0.33 8.78
C THR A 71 -7.37 0.12 9.06
N ALA A 72 -7.85 1.18 8.40
CA ALA A 72 -9.22 1.64 8.55
C ALA A 72 -10.25 0.57 8.12
N VAL A 73 -10.00 -0.16 7.03
CA VAL A 73 -10.87 -1.28 6.62
C VAL A 73 -10.79 -2.44 7.60
N ALA A 74 -9.59 -2.82 8.06
CA ALA A 74 -9.40 -3.91 9.01
C ALA A 74 -10.06 -3.63 10.37
N GLU A 75 -10.07 -2.38 10.83
CA GLU A 75 -10.73 -1.93 12.05
C GLU A 75 -12.24 -1.72 11.88
N GLY A 76 -12.76 -1.83 10.65
CA GLY A 76 -14.17 -1.57 10.34
C GLY A 76 -14.55 -0.09 10.45
N THR A 77 -13.57 0.82 10.50
CA THR A 77 -13.78 2.28 10.59
C THR A 77 -13.97 2.92 9.22
N ALA A 78 -13.60 2.22 8.14
CA ALA A 78 -13.90 2.57 6.76
C ALA A 78 -14.58 1.42 6.02
N ARG A 79 -15.42 1.77 5.03
CA ARG A 79 -15.92 0.79 4.05
C ARG A 79 -14.81 0.43 3.07
N GLY A 80 -14.76 -0.81 2.64
CA GLY A 80 -13.84 -1.31 1.63
C GLY A 80 -13.91 -2.83 1.55
N ASP A 81 -13.49 -3.41 0.42
CA ASP A 81 -13.39 -4.86 0.28
C ASP A 81 -12.21 -5.38 1.13
N PRO A 82 -12.44 -6.30 2.08
CA PRO A 82 -11.38 -6.92 2.86
C PRO A 82 -10.30 -7.62 2.01
N ARG A 83 -10.66 -8.12 0.82
CA ARG A 83 -9.73 -8.78 -0.11
C ARG A 83 -8.75 -7.79 -0.73
N GLU A 84 -9.26 -6.65 -1.20
CA GLU A 84 -8.42 -5.56 -1.73
C GLU A 84 -7.54 -4.95 -0.63
N ALA A 85 -8.08 -4.82 0.59
CA ALA A 85 -7.30 -4.40 1.75
C ALA A 85 -6.17 -5.39 2.08
N LEU A 86 -6.44 -6.71 2.00
CA LEU A 86 -5.44 -7.73 2.25
C LEU A 86 -4.34 -7.72 1.19
N LEU A 87 -4.70 -7.64 -0.10
CA LEU A 87 -3.74 -7.54 -1.19
C LEU A 87 -2.82 -6.33 -1.01
N ALA A 88 -3.40 -5.15 -0.80
CA ALA A 88 -2.63 -3.94 -0.55
C ALA A 88 -1.72 -4.06 0.68
N ALA A 89 -2.21 -4.70 1.76
CA ALA A 89 -1.41 -4.92 2.95
C ALA A 89 -0.19 -5.80 2.69
N GLU A 90 -0.36 -6.91 1.99
CA GLU A 90 0.69 -7.87 1.68
C GLU A 90 1.78 -7.24 0.81
N VAL A 91 1.38 -6.51 -0.23
CA VAL A 91 2.30 -5.82 -1.15
C VAL A 91 3.12 -4.74 -0.43
N VAL A 92 2.49 -3.90 0.40
CA VAL A 92 3.21 -2.86 1.15
C VAL A 92 4.16 -3.46 2.19
N LEU A 93 3.73 -4.55 2.84
CA LEU A 93 4.49 -5.21 3.88
C LEU A 93 5.71 -5.93 3.32
N ASP A 94 5.59 -6.57 2.16
CA ASP A 94 6.73 -7.12 1.43
C ASP A 94 7.74 -6.02 1.05
N HIS A 95 7.25 -4.92 0.48
CA HIS A 95 8.10 -3.79 0.15
C HIS A 95 8.85 -3.23 1.38
N HIS A 96 8.18 -3.08 2.53
CA HIS A 96 8.83 -2.64 3.76
C HIS A 96 9.87 -3.63 4.27
N ARG A 97 9.68 -4.94 4.08
CA ARG A 97 10.66 -5.97 4.44
C ARG A 97 11.90 -5.90 3.57
N MET A 98 11.74 -5.67 2.26
CA MET A 98 12.87 -5.52 1.33
C MET A 98 13.81 -4.36 1.71
N LEU A 99 13.32 -3.34 2.41
CA LEU A 99 14.16 -2.23 2.91
C LEU A 99 15.24 -2.68 3.89
N ILE A 100 15.12 -3.87 4.52
CA ILE A 100 16.15 -4.38 5.46
C ILE A 100 17.51 -4.57 4.79
N GLY A 101 17.51 -4.92 3.49
CA GLY A 101 18.71 -5.14 2.71
C GLY A 101 19.34 -3.87 2.15
N LEU A 102 18.72 -2.71 2.39
CA LEU A 102 19.18 -1.44 1.85
C LEU A 102 19.92 -0.60 2.90
N PRO A 103 21.01 0.10 2.52
CA PRO A 103 21.65 1.05 3.41
C PRO A 103 20.71 2.22 3.72
N GLY A 104 20.67 2.64 5.00
CA GLY A 104 19.95 3.82 5.46
C GLY A 104 18.90 3.51 6.55
N THR A 105 18.10 4.52 6.90
CA THR A 105 17.13 4.45 8.01
C THR A 105 15.71 4.01 7.57
N GLY A 106 15.53 3.65 6.29
CA GLY A 106 14.22 3.32 5.71
C GLY A 106 13.49 2.21 6.45
N TYR A 107 14.17 1.09 6.74
CA TYR A 107 13.61 -0.05 7.44
C TYR A 107 13.16 0.25 8.88
N GLY A 108 13.92 1.11 9.58
CA GLY A 108 13.57 1.57 10.92
C GLY A 108 12.36 2.51 10.91
N ARG A 109 12.29 3.40 9.92
CA ARG A 109 11.18 4.36 9.77
C ARG A 109 9.84 3.69 9.49
N THR A 110 9.82 2.56 8.78
CA THR A 110 8.60 1.82 8.46
C THR A 110 8.23 0.78 9.53
N ALA A 111 8.90 0.76 10.69
CA ALA A 111 8.62 -0.23 11.73
C ALA A 111 7.20 -0.11 12.32
N ALA A 112 6.67 1.12 12.43
CA ALA A 112 5.29 1.34 12.86
C ALA A 112 4.29 0.80 11.82
N ASP A 113 4.49 1.18 10.55
CA ASP A 113 3.66 0.74 9.43
C ASP A 113 3.63 -0.80 9.33
N ARG A 114 4.79 -1.46 9.44
CA ARG A 114 4.88 -2.92 9.44
C ARG A 114 4.05 -3.57 10.55
N ARG A 115 4.15 -3.08 11.79
CA ARG A 115 3.35 -3.63 12.90
C ARG A 115 1.85 -3.45 12.68
N ALA A 116 1.44 -2.30 12.16
CA ALA A 116 0.04 -2.02 11.85
C ALA A 116 -0.48 -2.95 10.74
N LEU A 117 0.28 -3.11 9.65
CA LEU A 117 -0.04 -4.01 8.55
C LEU A 117 -0.07 -5.48 8.99
N GLU A 118 0.89 -5.93 9.81
CA GLU A 118 0.89 -7.30 10.35
C GLU A 118 -0.37 -7.57 11.19
N SER A 119 -0.83 -6.58 11.95
CA SER A 119 -2.10 -6.67 12.69
C SER A 119 -3.30 -6.69 11.77
N ALA A 120 -3.35 -5.79 10.79
CA ALA A 120 -4.43 -5.72 9.81
C ALA A 120 -4.56 -7.02 9.00
N VAL A 121 -3.44 -7.61 8.54
CA VAL A 121 -3.42 -8.89 7.82
C VAL A 121 -4.02 -10.01 8.68
N ARG A 122 -3.68 -10.08 9.98
CA ARG A 122 -4.28 -11.07 10.88
C ARG A 122 -5.78 -10.88 11.00
N THR A 123 -6.25 -9.65 11.17
CA THR A 123 -7.68 -9.33 11.26
C THR A 123 -8.42 -9.67 9.98
N LEU A 124 -7.90 -9.26 8.82
CA LEU A 124 -8.52 -9.46 7.51
C LEU A 124 -8.61 -10.94 7.13
N ARG A 125 -7.60 -11.75 7.48
CA ARG A 125 -7.63 -13.21 7.26
C ARG A 125 -8.57 -13.95 8.22
N ALA A 126 -8.79 -13.41 9.41
CA ALA A 126 -9.72 -13.96 10.38
C ALA A 126 -11.19 -13.57 10.09
N ALA A 127 -11.41 -12.55 9.26
CA ALA A 127 -12.75 -12.15 8.87
C ALA A 127 -13.37 -13.20 7.93
N PRO A 128 -14.60 -13.68 8.22
CA PRO A 128 -15.32 -14.52 7.27
C PRO A 128 -15.56 -13.76 5.96
N PRO A 129 -15.52 -14.42 4.79
CA PRO A 129 -15.90 -13.78 3.54
C PRO A 129 -17.34 -13.28 3.68
N ASP A 130 -17.59 -11.99 3.41
CA ASP A 130 -18.92 -11.38 3.55
C ASP A 130 -19.98 -12.21 2.80
N GLY A 131 -20.69 -13.03 3.58
CA GLY A 131 -21.73 -13.93 3.13
C GLY A 131 -22.64 -14.43 4.25
N ASP A 132 -22.42 -13.98 5.50
CA ASP A 132 -23.16 -14.48 6.67
C ASP A 132 -23.48 -13.39 7.71
N ARG A 133 -23.72 -12.15 7.26
CA ARG A 133 -24.46 -11.16 8.06
C ARG A 133 -25.87 -11.05 7.49
N ARG A 134 -26.76 -11.86 8.08
CA ARG A 134 -28.22 -11.82 7.91
C ARG A 134 -28.81 -10.48 8.32
#